data_AF-A0A450XIJ6-F1
#
_entry.id   AF-A0A450XIJ6-F1
#
_cell.length_a   1.000
_cell.length_b   1.000
_cell.length_c   1.000
_cell.angle_alpha   90.00
_cell.angle_beta   90.00
_cell.angle_gamma   90.00
#
_symmetry.space_group_name_H-M   'P 1'
#
loop_
_entity.id
_entity.type
_entity.pdbx_description
1 polymer ?
#
loop_
_entity_poly.entity_id
_entity_poly.type
_entity_poly.pdbx_seq_one_letter_code
_entity_poly.pdbx_strand_id
1 'polypeptide(L)'
;MIHSRSQTGNKQTSHLLDTNIVIGLLKGDPASVALAEQTKLRLEQCAISQITRMEFLSFPQITRDEERQIDAFLAACHVCRLDERIEQEAIRLRRLTNLKLPDAIVAASALVRGATLLTLDQR
;
A
#
# COMPACT_ATOMS: atom_id res chain seq x y z
N MET A 1 9.05 -18.54 33.58
CA MET A 1 7.80 -19.18 33.10
C MET A 1 6.67 -18.34 33.69
N ILE A 2 5.77 -17.66 32.98
CA ILE A 2 4.94 -18.06 31.85
C ILE A 2 4.52 -16.76 31.10
N HIS A 3 4.80 -16.73 29.79
CA HIS A 3 4.10 -16.07 28.66
C HIS A 3 3.32 -14.75 28.86
N SER A 4 3.83 -13.65 28.27
CA SER A 4 2.95 -12.63 27.66
C SER A 4 3.05 -12.71 26.14
N ARG A 5 2.30 -13.64 25.54
CA ARG A 5 1.97 -13.59 24.13
C ARG A 5 0.98 -12.44 23.92
N SER A 6 1.48 -11.25 23.60
CA SER A 6 0.68 -10.25 22.91
C SER A 6 0.69 -10.60 21.42
N GLN A 7 -0.06 -11.64 21.04
CA GLN A 7 -0.47 -11.81 19.66
C GLN A 7 -1.56 -10.76 19.40
N THR A 8 -1.16 -9.60 18.90
CA THR A 8 -2.07 -8.75 18.11
C THR A 8 -2.59 -9.62 16.97
N GLY A 9 -3.90 -9.86 16.94
CA GLY A 9 -4.55 -10.71 15.94
C GLY A 9 -4.02 -10.39 14.55
N ASN A 10 -3.41 -11.38 13.91
CA ASN A 10 -2.84 -11.24 12.58
C ASN A 10 -4.01 -11.10 11.59
N LYS A 11 -4.51 -9.87 11.40
CA LYS A 11 -5.43 -9.56 10.32
C LYS A 11 -4.68 -9.83 9.02
N GLN A 12 -5.09 -10.88 8.31
CA GLN A 12 -4.51 -11.24 7.03
C GLN A 12 -4.74 -10.09 6.04
N THR A 13 -3.69 -9.36 5.69
CA THR A 13 -3.72 -8.40 4.59
C THR A 13 -4.01 -9.16 3.30
N SER A 14 -5.12 -8.85 2.63
CA SER A 14 -5.49 -9.49 1.37
C SER A 14 -4.94 -8.75 0.16
N HIS A 15 -4.85 -7.41 0.24
CA HIS A 15 -4.43 -6.57 -0.88
C HIS A 15 -3.42 -5.52 -0.44
N LEU A 16 -2.43 -5.25 -1.29
CA LEU A 16 -1.60 -4.05 -1.21
C LEU A 16 -2.11 -3.07 -2.27
N LEU A 17 -2.48 -1.87 -1.87
CA LEU A 17 -2.95 -0.84 -2.78
C LEU A 17 -1.75 -0.09 -3.35
N ASP A 18 -1.68 -0.03 -4.67
CA ASP A 18 -0.75 0.83 -5.38
C ASP A 18 -1.12 2.31 -5.20
N THR A 19 -0.13 3.19 -5.37
CA THR A 19 -0.26 4.64 -5.23
C THR A 19 -1.41 5.18 -6.10
N ASN A 20 -1.54 4.68 -7.34
CA ASN A 20 -2.57 5.11 -8.30
C ASN A 20 -3.99 4.75 -7.84
N ILE A 21 -4.18 3.57 -7.24
CA ILE A 21 -5.48 3.16 -6.68
C ILE A 21 -5.88 4.08 -5.54
N VAL A 22 -4.96 4.39 -4.63
CA VAL A 22 -5.28 5.23 -3.48
C VAL A 22 -5.64 6.65 -3.92
N ILE A 23 -4.88 7.25 -4.85
CA ILE A 23 -5.22 8.57 -5.41
C ILE A 23 -6.59 8.54 -6.07
N GLY A 24 -6.88 7.51 -6.88
CA GLY A 24 -8.16 7.37 -7.55
C GLY A 24 -9.32 7.25 -6.58
N LEU A 25 -9.18 6.44 -5.53
CA LEU A 25 -10.20 6.30 -4.47
C LEU A 25 -10.44 7.62 -3.72
N LEU A 26 -9.37 8.36 -3.37
CA LEU A 26 -9.48 9.66 -2.70
C LEU A 26 -10.19 10.70 -3.58
N LYS A 27 -10.02 10.62 -4.90
CA LYS A 27 -10.65 11.53 -5.87
C LYS A 27 -12.03 11.07 -6.35
N GLY A 28 -12.50 9.89 -5.93
CA GLY A 28 -13.74 9.29 -6.44
C GLY A 28 -13.66 8.92 -7.92
N ASP A 29 -12.48 8.57 -8.42
CA ASP A 29 -12.28 8.12 -9.80
C ASP A 29 -13.14 6.87 -10.10
N PRO A 30 -13.98 6.89 -11.16
CA PRO A 30 -14.92 5.80 -11.43
C PRO A 30 -14.25 4.43 -11.63
N ALA A 31 -13.07 4.37 -12.26
CA ALA A 31 -12.38 3.10 -12.49
C ALA A 31 -11.85 2.51 -11.18
N SER A 32 -11.30 3.36 -10.32
CA SER A 32 -10.80 2.98 -8.99
C SER A 32 -11.93 2.52 -8.07
N VAL A 33 -13.06 3.24 -8.08
CA VAL A 33 -14.27 2.87 -7.32
C VAL A 33 -14.84 1.54 -7.83
N ALA A 34 -14.98 1.38 -9.15
CA ALA A 34 -15.49 0.14 -9.74
C ALA A 34 -14.59 -1.06 -9.40
N LEU A 35 -13.27 -0.90 -9.44
CA LEU A 35 -12.33 -1.96 -9.06
C LEU A 35 -12.48 -2.32 -7.57
N ALA A 36 -12.60 -1.32 -6.68
CA ALA A 36 -12.82 -1.56 -5.27
C ALA A 36 -14.14 -2.29 -5.00
N GLU A 37 -15.22 -1.95 -5.71
CA GLU A 37 -16.51 -2.64 -5.60
C GLU A 37 -16.42 -4.09 -6.11
N GLN A 38 -15.82 -4.30 -7.29
CA GLN A 38 -15.65 -5.64 -7.89
C GLN A 38 -14.82 -6.58 -7.00
N THR A 39 -13.76 -6.05 -6.39
CA THR A 39 -12.89 -6.79 -5.47
C THR A 39 -13.47 -6.93 -4.06
N LYS A 40 -14.64 -6.32 -3.80
CA LYS A 40 -15.27 -6.22 -2.47
C LYS A 40 -14.28 -5.71 -1.43
N LEU A 41 -13.56 -4.66 -1.81
CA LEU A 41 -12.45 -4.11 -1.06
C LEU A 41 -12.91 -3.68 0.34
N ARG A 42 -12.15 -4.11 1.34
CA ARG A 42 -12.31 -3.69 2.73
C ARG A 42 -11.01 -3.06 3.18
N LEU A 43 -11.01 -1.75 3.43
CA LEU A 43 -9.78 -1.00 3.73
C LEU A 43 -9.03 -1.56 4.93
N GLU A 44 -9.74 -2.11 5.92
CA GLU A 44 -9.15 -2.74 7.10
C GLU A 44 -8.47 -4.09 6.84
N GLN A 45 -8.56 -4.60 5.61
CA GLN A 45 -7.83 -5.77 5.10
C GLN A 45 -6.81 -5.38 4.02
N CYS A 46 -6.73 -4.09 3.69
CA CYS A 46 -5.77 -3.55 2.75
C CYS A 46 -4.53 -3.07 3.48
N ALA A 47 -3.42 -3.08 2.75
CA ALA A 47 -2.21 -2.39 3.14
C ALA A 47 -1.76 -1.43 2.05
N ILE A 48 -0.90 -0.50 2.44
CA ILE A 48 -0.18 0.40 1.55
C ILE A 48 1.31 0.32 1.86
N SER A 49 2.17 0.57 0.89
CA SER A 49 3.60 0.67 1.14
C SER A 49 3.94 1.92 1.97
N GLN A 50 4.95 1.81 2.83
CA GLN A 50 5.54 2.97 3.50
C GLN A 50 6.04 4.02 2.48
N ILE A 51 6.51 3.59 1.30
CA ILE A 51 6.93 4.52 0.25
C ILE A 51 5.75 5.32 -0.30
N THR A 52 4.62 4.67 -0.62
CA THR A 52 3.38 5.35 -1.02
C THR A 52 2.94 6.39 0.02
N ARG A 53 3.01 6.05 1.32
CA ARG A 53 2.73 7.01 2.40
C ARG A 53 3.70 8.21 2.36
N MET A 54 4.99 7.97 2.14
CA MET A 54 5.98 9.05 2.04
C MET A 54 5.73 9.94 0.83
N GLU A 55 5.40 9.36 -0.33
CA GLU A 55 5.08 10.09 -1.55
C GLU A 55 3.91 11.07 -1.31
N PHE A 56 2.80 10.59 -0.73
CA PHE A 56 1.64 11.43 -0.46
C PHE A 56 1.95 12.60 0.46
N LEU A 57 2.63 12.34 1.57
CA LEU A 57 2.93 13.37 2.57
C LEU A 57 4.10 14.28 2.17
N SER A 58 4.83 13.95 1.09
CA SER A 58 5.93 14.77 0.56
C SER A 58 5.53 15.72 -0.57
N PHE A 59 4.26 15.71 -1.01
CA PHE A 59 3.82 16.55 -2.12
C PHE A 59 3.87 18.04 -1.71
N PRO A 60 4.71 18.89 -2.35
CA PRO A 60 4.97 20.24 -1.83
C PRO A 60 3.75 21.17 -1.83
N GLN A 61 2.75 20.89 -2.67
CA GLN A 61 1.54 21.69 -2.82
C GLN A 61 0.32 21.02 -2.16
N ILE A 62 0.51 20.04 -1.27
CA ILE A 62 -0.59 19.40 -0.57
C ILE A 62 -1.36 20.42 0.27
N THR A 63 -2.67 20.47 0.07
CA THR A 63 -3.55 21.29 0.90
C THR A 63 -3.80 20.60 2.24
N ARG A 64 -4.16 21.37 3.27
CA ARG A 64 -4.54 20.80 4.57
C ARG A 64 -5.73 19.85 4.48
N ASP A 65 -6.60 20.03 3.49
CA ASP A 65 -7.79 19.20 3.31
C ASP A 65 -7.42 17.85 2.69
N GLU A 66 -6.53 17.85 1.68
CA GLU A 66 -5.95 16.63 1.11
C GLU A 66 -5.12 15.86 2.15
N GLU A 67 -4.31 16.55 2.95
CA GLU A 67 -3.55 15.93 4.04
C GLU A 67 -4.47 15.20 5.03
N ARG A 68 -5.57 15.82 5.45
CA ARG A 68 -6.56 15.18 6.33
C ARG A 68 -7.25 13.97 5.68
N GLN A 69 -7.56 14.05 4.40
CA GLN A 69 -8.16 12.92 3.66
C GLN A 69 -7.18 11.75 3.54
N ILE A 70 -5.91 12.06 3.23
CA ILE A 70 -4.84 11.07 3.18
C ILE A 70 -4.69 10.43 4.55
N ASP A 71 -4.53 11.20 5.64
CA ASP A 71 -4.38 10.65 6.99
C ASP A 71 -5.56 9.76 7.41
N ALA A 72 -6.79 10.15 7.09
CA ALA A 72 -7.98 9.33 7.33
C ALA A 72 -7.92 8.00 6.56
N PHE A 73 -7.49 8.03 5.29
CA PHE A 73 -7.30 6.83 4.48
C PHE A 73 -6.18 5.93 5.03
N LEU A 74 -5.03 6.52 5.39
CA LEU A 74 -3.89 5.81 5.99
C LEU A 74 -4.29 5.14 7.31
N ALA A 75 -5.17 5.76 8.10
CA ALA A 75 -5.68 5.21 9.35
C ALA A 75 -6.67 4.05 9.15
N ALA A 76 -7.34 3.99 8.00
CA ALA A 76 -8.28 2.93 7.65
C ALA A 76 -7.61 1.66 7.10
N CYS A 77 -6.31 1.72 6.76
CA CYS A 77 -5.55 0.60 6.20
C CYS A 77 -4.26 0.32 6.98
N HIS A 78 -3.57 -0.77 6.65
CA HIS A 78 -2.29 -1.11 7.25
C HIS A 78 -1.11 -0.49 6.50
N VAL A 79 -0.25 0.27 7.17
CA VAL A 79 1.02 0.74 6.56
C VAL A 79 2.07 -0.37 6.62
N CYS A 80 2.40 -0.96 5.47
CA CYS A 80 3.48 -1.93 5.33
C CYS A 80 4.83 -1.23 5.44
N ARG A 81 5.49 -1.38 6.59
CA ARG A 81 6.83 -0.82 6.85
C ARG A 81 7.89 -1.54 6.04
N LEU A 82 8.84 -0.76 5.51
CA LEU A 82 10.03 -1.28 4.85
C LEU A 82 10.90 -1.99 5.90
N ASP A 83 11.17 -3.25 5.64
CA ASP A 83 12.08 -4.09 6.42
C ASP A 83 13.13 -4.70 5.47
N GLU A 84 14.13 -5.39 6.03
CA GLU A 84 15.22 -6.00 5.24
C GLU A 84 14.70 -6.99 4.19
N ARG A 85 13.59 -7.70 4.46
CA ARG A 85 13.01 -8.65 3.49
C ARG A 85 12.45 -7.91 2.28
N ILE A 86 11.71 -6.82 2.51
CA ILE A 86 11.18 -5.96 1.44
C ILE A 86 12.33 -5.28 0.70
N GLU A 87 13.37 -4.81 1.40
CA GLU A 87 14.55 -4.20 0.79
C GLU A 87 15.24 -5.15 -0.19
N GLN A 88 15.58 -6.37 0.25
CA GLN A 88 16.24 -7.36 -0.60
C GLN A 88 15.38 -7.75 -1.80
N GLU A 89 14.07 -7.91 -1.60
CA GLU A 89 13.15 -8.23 -2.69
C GLU A 89 13.01 -7.07 -3.68
N ALA A 90 12.98 -5.81 -3.22
CA ALA A 90 12.96 -4.65 -4.10
C ALA A 90 14.25 -4.54 -4.93
N ILE A 91 15.41 -4.81 -4.32
CA ILE A 91 16.70 -4.89 -5.03
C ILE A 91 16.64 -5.97 -6.11
N ARG A 92 16.13 -7.16 -5.77
CA ARG A 92 15.98 -8.28 -6.71
C ARG A 92 15.10 -7.90 -7.89
N LEU A 93 13.91 -7.32 -7.63
CA LEU A 93 12.98 -6.89 -8.68
C LEU A 93 13.60 -5.82 -9.60
N ARG A 94 14.28 -4.81 -9.06
CA ARG A 94 14.95 -3.78 -9.88
C ARG A 94 16.06 -4.32 -10.75
N ARG A 95 16.75 -5.39 -10.35
CA ARG A 95 17.77 -6.02 -11.20
C ARG A 95 17.17 -6.80 -12.36
N LEU A 96 15.94 -7.28 -12.21
CA LEU A 96 15.27 -8.14 -13.18
C LEU A 96 14.27 -7.39 -14.06
N THR A 97 13.96 -6.14 -13.73
CA THR A 97 12.91 -5.35 -14.38
C THR A 97 13.38 -3.91 -14.56
N ASN A 98 12.61 -3.10 -15.30
CA ASN A 98 12.84 -1.67 -15.46
C ASN A 98 12.05 -0.81 -14.46
N LEU A 99 11.57 -1.41 -13.36
CA LEU A 99 10.81 -0.69 -12.34
C LEU A 99 11.67 0.40 -11.70
N LYS A 100 11.06 1.57 -11.46
CA LYS A 100 11.68 2.60 -10.62
C LYS A 100 11.76 2.08 -9.18
N LEU A 101 12.64 2.67 -8.37
CA LEU A 101 12.82 2.24 -6.99
C LEU A 101 11.53 2.26 -6.16
N PRO A 102 10.69 3.31 -6.22
CA PRO A 102 9.41 3.30 -5.50
C PRO A 102 8.50 2.15 -5.91
N ASP A 103 8.28 1.97 -7.22
CA ASP A 103 7.44 0.91 -7.78
C ASP A 103 7.94 -0.48 -7.37
N ALA A 104 9.26 -0.69 -7.40
CA ALA A 104 9.86 -1.95 -6.98
C ALA A 104 9.67 -2.22 -5.47
N ILE A 105 9.69 -1.18 -4.62
CA ILE A 105 9.41 -1.32 -3.19
C ILE A 105 7.94 -1.66 -2.94
N VAL A 106 7.02 -1.05 -3.69
CA VAL A 106 5.58 -1.37 -3.63
C VAL A 106 5.36 -2.84 -4.03
N ALA A 107 5.88 -3.26 -5.17
CA ALA A 107 5.77 -4.65 -5.63
C ALA A 107 6.41 -5.65 -4.65
N ALA A 108 7.61 -5.36 -4.13
CA ALA A 108 8.27 -6.18 -3.12
C ALA A 108 7.44 -6.27 -1.82
N SER A 109 6.79 -5.18 -1.41
CA SER A 109 5.92 -5.16 -0.24
C SER A 109 4.74 -6.12 -0.40
N ALA A 110 4.11 -6.15 -1.58
CA ALA A 110 3.03 -7.10 -1.88
C ALA A 110 3.53 -8.55 -1.82
N LEU A 111 4.65 -8.85 -2.50
CA LEU A 111 5.24 -10.20 -2.54
C LEU A 111 5.63 -10.72 -1.16
N VAL A 112 6.36 -9.92 -0.37
CA VAL A 112 6.86 -10.32 0.96
C VAL A 112 5.72 -10.55 1.96
N ARG A 113 4.61 -9.82 1.81
CA ARG A 113 3.42 -9.97 2.66
C ARG A 113 2.42 -11.01 2.13
N GLY A 114 2.64 -11.57 0.94
CA GLY A 114 1.70 -12.48 0.29
C GLY A 114 0.36 -11.82 -0.04
N ALA A 115 0.36 -10.52 -0.31
CA ALA A 115 -0.82 -9.75 -0.64
C ALA A 115 -0.94 -9.56 -2.16
N THR A 116 -2.17 -9.50 -2.67
CA THR A 116 -2.43 -9.17 -4.08
C THR A 116 -2.19 -7.68 -4.29
N LEU A 117 -1.31 -7.31 -5.21
CA LEU A 117 -1.14 -5.92 -5.61
C LEU A 117 -2.36 -5.47 -6.41
N LEU A 118 -3.08 -4.46 -5.93
CA LEU A 118 -4.14 -3.80 -6.69
C LEU A 118 -3.56 -2.56 -7.34
N THR A 119 -3.58 -2.55 -8.66
CA THR A 119 -3.12 -1.43 -9.50
C THR A 119 -4.06 -1.28 -10.70
N LEU A 120 -4.13 -0.06 -11.26
CA LEU A 120 -4.75 0.20 -12.57
C LEU A 120 -3.71 0.23 -13.69
N ASP A 121 -2.41 0.16 -13.35
CA ASP A 121 -1.36 0.06 -14.36
C ASP A 121 -1.36 -1.33 -14.98
N GLN A 122 -1.45 -1.37 -16.32
CA GLN A 122 -1.47 -2.60 -17.11
C GLN A 122 -0.08 -3.00 -17.64
N ARG A 123 1.01 -2.56 -17.00
CA ARG A 123 2.38 -2.80 -17.48
C ARG A 123 3.13 -3.82 -16.66
#